data_AF-A0A351J1P4-F1
#
_entry.id   AF-A0A351J1P4-F1
#
_cell.length_a   1.000
_cell.length_b   1.000
_cell.length_c   1.000
_cell.angle_alpha   90.00
_cell.angle_beta   90.00
_cell.angle_gamma   90.00
#
_symmetry.space_group_name_H-M   'P 1'
#
loop_
_entity.id
_entity.type
_entity.pdbx_description
1 polymer ?
#
loop_
_entity_poly.entity_id
_entity_poly.type
_entity_poly.pdbx_seq_one_letter_code
_entity_poly.pdbx_strand_id
1 'polypeptide(L)' 'MAKSSNQKMKVLYLWKILTEMTDDNHGMTMKEILTELNRYGITAERKSMYDDFLAL' A
#
# COMPACT_ATOMS: atom_id res chain seq x y z
N MET A 1 -6.34 -19.22 -0.16
CA MET A 1 -7.54 -18.42 -0.46
C MET A 1 -7.27 -17.70 -1.77
N ALA A 2 -8.19 -17.73 -2.74
CA ALA A 2 -7.92 -17.18 -4.08
C ALA A 2 -7.44 -15.73 -3.95
N LYS A 3 -6.18 -15.47 -4.34
CA LYS A 3 -5.59 -14.13 -4.30
C LYS A 3 -6.50 -13.24 -5.13
N SER A 4 -7.22 -12.33 -4.48
CA SER A 4 -8.17 -11.45 -5.16
C SER A 4 -7.44 -10.76 -6.32
N SER A 5 -8.08 -10.63 -7.47
CA SER A 5 -7.46 -10.17 -8.73
C SER A 5 -6.69 -8.85 -8.62
N ASN A 6 -6.91 -8.08 -7.53
CA ASN A 6 -6.30 -6.79 -7.27
C ASN A 6 -5.12 -6.82 -6.29
N GLN A 7 -4.72 -7.97 -5.73
CA GLN A 7 -3.60 -8.03 -4.77
C GLN A 7 -2.27 -7.58 -5.38
N LYS A 8 -1.96 -8.02 -6.61
CA LYS A 8 -0.73 -7.59 -7.31
C LYS A 8 -0.73 -6.08 -7.57
N MET A 9 -1.88 -5.53 -7.91
CA MET A 9 -2.05 -4.09 -8.14
C MET A 9 -1.77 -3.31 -6.86
N LYS A 10 -2.37 -3.72 -5.73
CA LYS A 10 -2.15 -3.10 -4.42
C LYS A 10 -0.67 -3.06 -4.03
N VAL A 11 0.05 -4.18 -4.18
CA VAL A 11 1.48 -4.26 -3.85
C VAL A 11 2.31 -3.32 -4.74
N LEU A 12 2.01 -3.25 -6.05
CA LEU A 12 2.71 -2.34 -6.96
C LEU A 12 2.51 -0.86 -6.59
N TYR A 13 1.28 -0.45 -6.27
CA TYR A 13 1.01 0.93 -5.85
C TYR A 13 1.56 1.23 -4.46
N LEU A 14 1.59 0.25 -3.55
CA LEU A 14 2.24 0.42 -2.26
C LEU A 14 3.75 0.67 -2.44
N TRP A 15 4.42 -0.11 -3.30
CA TRP A 15 5.82 0.12 -3.63
C TRP A 15 6.05 1.50 -4.23
N LYS A 16 5.17 1.94 -5.15
CA LYS A 16 5.20 3.29 -5.73
C LYS A 16 5.11 4.38 -4.65
N ILE A 17 4.15 4.26 -3.71
CA ILE A 17 3.99 5.23 -2.63
C ILE A 17 5.25 5.31 -1.76
N LEU A 18 5.81 4.16 -1.37
CA LEU A 18 7.00 4.12 -0.51
C LEU A 18 8.27 4.66 -1.21
N THR A 19 8.38 4.51 -2.52
CA THR A 19 9.58 4.94 -3.26
C THR A 19 9.49 6.37 -3.78
N GLU A 20 8.29 6.87 -4.08
CA GLU A 20 8.10 8.20 -4.66
C GLU A 20 7.62 9.24 -3.65
N MET A 21 7.01 8.82 -2.53
CA MET A 21 6.39 9.73 -1.56
C MET A 21 7.01 9.65 -0.16
N THR A 22 7.95 8.73 0.06
CA THR A 22 8.69 8.64 1.32
C THR A 22 10.19 8.56 1.10
N ASP A 23 10.95 9.05 2.08
CA ASP A 23 12.40 8.93 2.17
C ASP A 23 12.83 8.84 3.65
N ASP A 24 14.13 8.82 3.91
CA ASP A 24 14.69 8.68 5.27
C ASP A 24 14.27 9.81 6.24
N ASN A 25 13.87 10.97 5.72
CA ASN A 25 13.43 12.14 6.49
C ASN A 25 11.92 12.36 6.44
N HIS A 26 11.24 11.85 5.41
CA HIS A 26 9.81 12.04 5.16
C HIS A 26 9.10 10.69 5.12
N GLY A 27 8.73 10.18 6.30
CA GLY A 27 7.87 9.00 6.41
C GLY A 27 6.39 9.33 6.19
N MET A 28 5.60 8.30 5.91
CA MET A 28 4.14 8.37 5.90
C MET A 28 3.54 7.48 6.98
N THR A 29 2.46 7.95 7.60
CA THR A 29 1.65 7.15 8.49
C THR A 29 0.83 6.14 7.71
N MET A 30 0.45 5.04 8.36
CA MET A 30 -0.48 4.06 7.79
C MET A 30 -1.78 4.69 7.26
N LYS A 31 -2.30 5.73 7.93
CA LYS A 31 -3.53 6.39 7.51
C LYS A 31 -3.35 7.10 6.17
N GLU A 32 -2.22 7.80 5.99
CA GLU A 32 -1.89 8.49 4.75
C GLU A 32 -1.66 7.50 3.61
N ILE A 33 -0.97 6.39 3.86
CA ILE A 33 -0.79 5.32 2.87
C ILE A 33 -2.14 4.77 2.39
N LEU A 34 -3.07 4.49 3.33
CA LEU A 34 -4.42 4.04 2.99
C LEU A 34 -5.21 5.09 2.20
N THR A 35 -5.06 6.38 2.55
CA THR A 35 -5.67 7.48 1.80
C THR A 35 -5.11 7.55 0.38
N GLU A 36 -3.80 7.46 0.19
CA GLU A 36 -3.18 7.48 -1.14
C GLU A 36 -3.57 6.26 -1.99
N LEU A 37 -3.59 5.05 -1.41
CA LEU A 37 -4.10 3.86 -2.10
C LEU A 37 -5.55 4.06 -2.59
N ASN A 38 -6.40 4.67 -1.76
CA ASN A 38 -7.79 4.96 -2.15
C ASN A 38 -7.87 5.96 -3.32
N ARG A 39 -6.93 6.91 -3.45
CA ARG A 39 -6.87 7.82 -4.60
C ARG A 39 -6.58 7.09 -5.92
N TYR A 40 -5.92 5.94 -5.85
CA TYR A 40 -5.73 5.03 -6.99
C TYR A 40 -6.89 4.03 -7.17
N GLY A 41 -7.99 4.18 -6.42
CA GLY A 41 -9.13 3.27 -6.45
C GLY A 41 -8.88 1.94 -5.73
N ILE A 42 -7.84 1.87 -4.88
CA ILE A 42 -7.45 0.68 -4.15
C ILE A 42 -7.91 0.80 -2.71
N THR A 43 -9.01 0.13 -2.39
CA THR A 43 -9.45 -0.01 -1.00
C THR A 43 -8.58 -1.05 -0.29
N ALA A 44 -7.90 -0.61 0.77
CA ALA A 44 -7.10 -1.47 1.63
C ALA A 44 -7.48 -1.26 3.10
N GLU A 45 -7.29 -2.31 3.90
CA GLU A 45 -7.50 -2.26 5.34
C GLU A 45 -6.17 -2.38 6.06
N ARG A 46 -6.00 -1.66 7.18
CA ARG A 46 -4.78 -1.69 8.00
C ARG A 46 -4.30 -3.11 8.31
N LYS A 47 -5.22 -4.05 8.60
CA LYS A 47 -4.86 -5.44 8.90
C LYS A 47 -4.25 -6.14 7.68
N SER A 48 -4.81 -5.92 6.49
CA SER A 48 -4.30 -6.50 5.25
C SER A 48 -2.95 -5.93 4.80
N MET A 49 -2.64 -4.69 5.21
CA MET A 49 -1.38 -4.03 4.86
C MET A 49 -0.17 -4.76 5.43
N TYR A 50 -0.27 -5.38 6.61
CA TYR A 50 0.85 -6.13 7.19
C TYR A 50 1.30 -7.29 6.29
N ASP A 51 0.34 -8.00 5.69
CA ASP A 51 0.64 -9.07 4.74
C ASP A 51 1.26 -8.50 3.44
N ASP A 52 0.83 -7.31 3.00
CA ASP A 52 1.37 -6.66 1.82
C ASP A 52 2.81 -6.17 2.04
N PHE A 53 3.12 -5.63 3.22
CA PHE A 53 4.48 -5.22 3.58
C PHE A 53 5.43 -6.41 3.68
N LEU A 54 4.96 -7.58 4.13
CA LEU A 54 5.75 -8.81 4.14
C LEU A 54 5.97 -9.39 2.73
N ALA A 55 5.13 -9.02 1.77
CA ALA A 55 5.21 -9.49 0.40
C ALA A 55 6.07 -8.59 -0.52
N LEU A 56 6.45 -7.40 -0.02
CA LEU A 56 7.42 -6.49 -0.63
C LEU A 56 8.86 -6.90 -0.29
#